data_AF-A0A8T4JMG4-F1
#
_entry.id   AF-A0A8T4JMG4-F1
#
_cell.length_a   1.000
_cell.length_b   1.000
_cell.length_c   1.000
_cell.angle_alpha   90.00
_cell.angle_beta   90.00
_cell.angle_gamma   90.00
#
_symmetry.space_group_name_H-M   'P 1'
#
loop_
_entity.id
_entity.type
_entity.pdbx_description
1 polymer ?
#
loop_
_entity_poly.entity_id
_entity_poly.type
_entity_poly.pdbx_seq_one_letter_code
_entity_poly.pdbx_strand_id
1 'polypeptide(L)' 'MKKEAKNCWEFEKCPKDVRDKCPAYKYNSGRECWFIAGSSSQKDRYCPKLRNKIKNCWDCEWYKKLNPNDK' A
#
# COMPACT_ATOMS: atom_id res chain seq x y z
N MET A 1 -11.27 -3.57 22.24
CA MET A 1 -9.88 -3.26 21.82
C MET A 1 -9.87 -2.82 20.36
N LYS A 2 -9.88 -1.52 20.07
CA LYS A 2 -9.72 -1.02 18.70
C LYS A 2 -8.21 -0.99 18.40
N LYS A 3 -7.71 -1.94 17.59
CA LYS A 3 -6.32 -1.93 17.12
C LYS A 3 -6.17 -0.82 16.09
N GLU A 4 -5.75 0.35 16.54
CA GLU A 4 -5.59 1.55 15.73
C GLU A 4 -4.31 1.51 14.87
N ALA A 5 -4.44 2.08 13.68
CA ALA A 5 -3.44 2.27 12.63
C ALA A 5 -2.66 1.01 12.19
N LYS A 6 -3.33 0.11 11.46
CA LYS A 6 -2.65 -0.88 10.61
C LYS A 6 -1.84 -0.16 9.54
N ASN A 7 -0.68 -0.67 9.17
CA ASN A 7 0.00 -0.31 7.93
C ASN A 7 -0.59 -1.10 6.74
N CYS A 8 -0.29 -0.67 5.51
CA CYS A 8 -0.76 -1.39 4.32
C CYS A 8 -0.38 -2.88 4.38
N TRP A 9 0.84 -3.23 4.79
CA TRP A 9 1.29 -4.63 4.85
C TRP A 9 0.60 -5.47 5.91
N GLU A 10 0.07 -4.86 6.98
CA GLU A 10 -0.70 -5.56 8.02
C GLU A 10 -2.15 -5.75 7.57
N PHE A 11 -2.71 -4.78 6.86
CA PHE A 11 -4.04 -4.88 6.25
C PHE A 11 -4.05 -5.92 5.12
N GLU A 12 -3.07 -5.82 4.23
CA GLU A 12 -2.87 -6.68 3.06
C GLU A 12 -2.26 -8.04 3.39
N LYS A 13 -1.88 -8.27 4.66
CA LYS A 13 -1.18 -9.49 5.12
C LYS A 13 -0.03 -9.88 4.20
N CYS A 14 0.84 -8.91 3.90
CA CYS A 14 1.96 -9.14 2.98
C CYS A 14 2.92 -10.20 3.56
N PRO A 15 3.31 -11.21 2.77
CA PRO A 15 4.34 -12.16 3.19
C PRO A 15 5.69 -11.44 3.33
N LYS A 16 6.57 -11.99 4.17
CA LYS A 16 7.81 -11.34 4.60
C LYS A 16 8.72 -10.96 3.43
N ASP A 17 8.84 -11.85 2.44
CA ASP A 17 9.64 -11.67 1.23
C ASP A 17 9.17 -10.49 0.35
N VAL A 18 7.86 -10.24 0.30
CA VAL A 18 7.26 -9.09 -0.41
C VAL A 18 7.41 -7.83 0.41
N ARG A 19 7.11 -7.91 1.71
CA ARG A 19 7.13 -6.78 2.64
C ARG A 19 8.53 -6.20 2.76
N ASP A 20 9.55 -7.03 2.95
CA ASP A 20 10.94 -6.58 3.17
C ASP A 20 11.55 -5.92 1.92
N LYS A 21 10.96 -6.14 0.73
CA LYS A 21 11.32 -5.48 -0.54
C LYS A 21 10.52 -4.20 -0.81
N CYS A 22 9.42 -3.97 -0.09
CA CYS A 22 8.52 -2.84 -0.34
C CYS A 22 9.11 -1.53 0.21
N PRO A 23 9.21 -0.46 -0.60
CA PRO A 23 9.66 0.85 -0.10
C PRO A 23 8.81 1.38 1.04
N ALA A 24 7.48 1.22 0.97
CA ALA A 24 6.59 1.66 2.05
C ALA A 24 6.92 0.98 3.40
N TYR A 25 7.40 -0.27 3.39
CA TYR A 25 7.85 -0.93 4.62
C TYR A 25 9.20 -0.39 5.08
N LYS A 26 10.17 -0.25 4.17
CA LYS A 26 11.51 0.26 4.48
C LYS A 26 11.49 1.67 5.07
N TYR A 27 10.59 2.52 4.59
CA TYR A 27 10.42 3.90 5.06
C TYR A 27 9.31 4.06 6.12
N ASN A 28 8.73 2.95 6.60
CA ASN A 28 7.61 2.94 7.54
C ASN A 28 6.42 3.83 7.12
N SER A 29 6.20 3.96 5.81
CA SER A 29 5.17 4.81 5.18
C SER A 29 3.98 3.96 4.74
N GLY A 30 3.45 3.13 5.64
CA GLY A 30 2.38 2.19 5.33
C GLY A 30 1.03 2.85 5.04
N ARG A 31 0.79 4.07 5.55
CA ARG A 31 -0.45 4.83 5.28
C ARG A 31 -0.38 5.60 3.96
N GLU A 32 0.81 6.02 3.58
CA GLU A 32 1.13 6.76 2.36
C GLU A 32 1.79 5.84 1.32
N CYS A 33 1.53 4.54 1.40
CA CYS A 33 2.18 3.57 0.51
C CYS A 33 1.87 3.86 -0.95
N TRP A 34 0.77 4.56 -1.24
CA TRP A 34 0.38 4.93 -2.58
C TRP A 34 1.37 5.89 -3.25
N PHE A 35 1.98 6.77 -2.44
CA PHE A 35 2.99 7.73 -2.84
C PHE A 35 4.37 7.07 -2.95
N ILE A 36 4.80 6.36 -1.91
CA ILE A 36 6.17 5.82 -1.79
C ILE A 36 6.37 4.50 -2.55
N ALA A 37 5.35 3.64 -2.63
CA ALA A 37 5.44 2.38 -3.35
C ALA A 37 5.00 2.48 -4.83
N GLY A 38 4.65 3.70 -5.27
CA GLY A 38 4.33 4.04 -6.65
C GLY A 38 3.04 3.40 -7.17
N SER A 39 1.99 3.37 -6.36
CA SER A 39 0.67 2.91 -6.84
C SER A 39 -0.04 3.93 -7.73
N SER A 40 0.43 5.18 -7.76
CA SER A 40 -0.17 6.28 -8.53
C SER A 40 0.27 6.32 -10.01
N SER A 41 1.31 5.58 -10.40
CA SER A 41 1.80 5.51 -11.77
C SER A 41 2.00 4.05 -12.18
N GLN A 42 1.53 3.65 -13.36
CA GLN A 42 1.75 2.28 -13.88
C GLN A 42 3.23 1.98 -14.15
N LYS A 43 4.05 3.02 -14.39
CA LYS A 43 5.48 2.87 -14.70
C LYS A 43 6.36 2.63 -13.46
N ASP A 44 5.93 3.10 -12.29
CA ASP A 44 6.80 3.23 -11.10
C ASP A 44 6.34 2.37 -9.93
N ARG A 45 5.77 1.18 -10.19
CA ARG A 45 5.31 0.29 -9.11
C ARG A 45 6.48 -0.43 -8.45
N TYR A 46 6.93 0.11 -7.33
CA TYR A 46 8.05 -0.43 -6.56
C TYR A 46 7.65 -1.49 -5.52
N CYS A 47 6.37 -1.55 -5.12
CA CYS A 47 5.90 -2.68 -4.32
C CYS A 47 5.63 -3.91 -5.21
N PRO A 48 6.25 -5.07 -4.92
CA PRO A 48 6.04 -6.29 -5.69
C PRO A 48 4.56 -6.72 -5.77
N LYS A 49 3.77 -6.45 -4.72
CA LYS A 49 2.34 -6.78 -4.67
C LYS A 49 1.48 -5.88 -5.58
N LEU A 50 1.85 -4.61 -5.73
CA LEU A 50 1.11 -3.64 -6.55
C LEU A 50 1.35 -3.85 -8.04
N ARG A 51 2.53 -4.34 -8.42
CA ARG A 51 2.97 -4.50 -9.81
C ARG A 51 1.95 -5.26 -10.68
N ASN A 52 1.30 -6.28 -10.13
CA ASN A 52 0.47 -7.20 -10.91
C ASN A 52 -1.04 -7.18 -10.56
N LYS A 53 -1.48 -6.40 -9.56
CA LYS A 53 -2.84 -6.54 -9.00
C LYS A 53 -3.70 -5.28 -8.99
N ILE A 54 -3.10 -4.09 -8.93
CA ILE A 54 -3.84 -2.84 -8.71
C ILE A 54 -3.48 -1.86 -9.83
N LYS A 55 -4.46 -1.45 -10.65
CA LYS A 55 -4.21 -0.53 -11.77
C LYS A 55 -3.91 0.89 -11.28
N ASN A 56 -4.72 1.38 -10.34
CA ASN A 56 -4.60 2.71 -9.74
C ASN A 56 -4.73 2.66 -8.21
N CYS A 57 -4.20 3.67 -7.52
CA CYS A 57 -4.25 3.76 -6.06
C CYS A 57 -5.68 3.73 -5.49
N TRP A 58 -6.65 4.38 -6.13
CA TRP A 58 -8.05 4.42 -5.70
C TRP A 58 -8.78 3.07 -5.82
N ASP A 59 -8.23 2.12 -6.57
CA ASP A 59 -8.76 0.75 -6.63
C ASP A 59 -8.32 -0.09 -5.41
N CYS A 60 -7.36 0.40 -4.62
CA CYS A 60 -6.83 -0.29 -3.45
C CYS A 60 -7.76 -0.13 -2.23
N GLU A 61 -8.15 -1.25 -1.62
CA GLU A 61 -8.99 -1.25 -0.41
C GLU A 61 -8.32 -0.55 0.77
N TRP A 62 -7.00 -0.62 0.88
CA TRP A 62 -6.26 0.13 1.89
C TRP A 62 -6.34 1.65 1.65
N TYR A 63 -6.28 2.09 0.39
CA TYR A 63 -6.41 3.50 0.04
C TYR A 63 -7.80 4.03 0.37
N LYS A 64 -8.86 3.34 -0.10
CA LYS A 64 -10.26 3.72 0.18
C LYS A 64 -10.55 3.80 1.68
N LYS A 65 -9.95 2.89 2.46
CA LYS A 65 -10.11 2.88 3.92
C LYS A 65 -9.51 4.11 4.60
N LEU A 66 -8.40 4.64 4.08
CA LEU A 66 -7.74 5.83 4.62
C LEU A 66 -8.34 7.13 4.05
N ASN A 67 -8.82 7.09 2.81
CA ASN A 67 -9.33 8.24 2.07
C ASN A 67 -10.79 8.01 1.64
N PRO A 68 -11.75 7.93 2.58
CA PRO A 68 -13.16 7.63 2.26
C PRO A 68 -13.85 8.73 1.43
N ASN A 69 -13.28 9.94 1.38
CA ASN A 69 -13.82 11.10 0.67
C ASN A 69 -13.14 11.35 -0.69
N ASP A 70 -12.07 10.64 -1.02
CA ASP A 70 -11.49 10.66 -2.37
C ASP A 70 -12.36 9.78 -3.27
N LYS A 71 -13.26 10.42 -4.03
CA LYS A 71 -14.00 9.82 -5.15
C LYS A 71 -13.70 10.58 -6.43
#